data_AF-A0A081AHA7-F1
#
_entry.id   AF-A0A081AHA7-F1
#
_cell.length_a   1.000
_cell.length_b   1.000
_cell.length_c   1.000
_cell.angle_alpha   90.00
_cell.angle_beta   90.00
_cell.angle_gamma   90.00
#
_symmetry.space_group_name_H-M   'P 1'
#
loop_
_entity.id
_entity.type
_entity.pdbx_description
1 polymer ?
#
loop_
_entity_poly.entity_id
_entity_poly.type
_entity_poly.pdbx_seq_one_letter_code
_entity_poly.pdbx_strand_id
1 'polypeptide(L)'
;MFARRQSSRLDEERLAVEQQVEDAFKLQSEHNEGSDVVLLRRKSSAYLPPNLPSTGDSLRVAKHVIQGVYSLHELYERQHVIENAACAIAMIGVVLVILDIEYVVDKDIKLVLRIVNSVLTKILFSLLIWRFVLERRILIRRNVLPPHVTIFGMPRQLVQLALELATCFTIIPPGTNGNFEVREWKFYTDDGSCGAPFVVQDASCYQGYAYPYEVLGLFSLLRLYMIPRVIRNFSSFASCHTSYLGALHCVDTMAPLFAIKCFLQSHPFRLLLSTFFGTLIVTSYALSIVETPVNPNLASLPNAVWLVALTMATVGYGDVAPVTTAGQVFLIFGGMIAGILLVAALSAALFALLRLDDRDKRFIHSLRLQQYESELKQTCARTIQTTWRRFHDFKPGSRPYRKRTIIFDSSRRLLIQNPNRFATKF
;
A
#
# COMPACT_ATOMS: atom_id res chain seq x y z
N MET A 1 15.56 -20.66 15.88
CA MET A 1 16.77 -21.17 15.19
C MET A 1 17.23 -20.24 14.07
N PHE A 2 16.33 -19.73 13.22
CA PHE A 2 16.66 -18.78 12.14
C PHE A 2 17.29 -17.46 12.63
N ALA A 3 16.67 -16.82 13.63
CA ALA A 3 17.19 -15.57 14.22
C ALA A 3 18.61 -15.71 14.82
N ARG A 4 18.97 -16.92 15.29
CA ARG A 4 20.29 -17.20 15.92
C ARG A 4 21.40 -17.42 14.90
N ARG A 5 21.07 -17.93 13.71
CA ARG A 5 22.01 -18.06 12.57
C ARG A 5 22.23 -16.73 11.86
N GLN A 6 21.24 -15.85 11.88
CA GLN A 6 21.34 -14.54 11.25
C GLN A 6 22.06 -13.53 12.15
N SER A 7 21.88 -13.62 13.48
CA SER A 7 22.68 -12.85 14.44
C SER A 7 24.17 -13.18 14.36
N SER A 8 24.54 -14.45 14.22
CA SER A 8 25.95 -14.85 14.11
C SER A 8 26.61 -14.30 12.85
N ARG A 9 25.89 -14.26 11.71
CA ARG A 9 26.39 -13.66 10.47
C ARG A 9 26.58 -12.15 10.60
N LEU A 10 25.66 -11.45 11.26
CA LEU A 10 25.79 -10.02 11.53
C LEU A 10 26.97 -9.70 12.46
N ASP A 11 27.23 -10.57 13.45
CA ASP A 11 28.39 -10.45 14.32
C ASP A 11 29.72 -10.65 13.56
N GLU A 12 29.78 -11.63 12.65
CA GLU A 12 30.93 -11.84 11.77
C GLU A 12 31.18 -10.63 10.84
N GLU A 13 30.12 -10.11 10.21
CA GLU A 13 30.19 -8.90 9.38
C GLU A 13 30.66 -7.69 10.21
N ARG A 14 30.14 -7.52 11.44
CA ARG A 14 30.57 -6.44 12.34
C ARG A 14 32.07 -6.54 12.63
N LEU A 15 32.56 -7.71 13.02
CA LEU A 15 33.96 -7.93 13.36
C LEU A 15 34.87 -7.66 12.15
N ALA A 16 34.46 -8.09 10.95
CA ALA A 16 35.19 -7.80 9.72
C ALA A 16 35.26 -6.29 9.43
N VAL A 17 34.17 -5.54 9.63
CA VAL A 17 34.17 -4.08 9.47
C VAL A 17 35.03 -3.40 10.54
N GLU A 18 34.95 -3.83 11.80
CA GLU A 18 35.80 -3.30 12.88
C GLU A 18 37.29 -3.52 12.58
N GLN A 19 37.66 -4.69 12.05
CA GLN A 19 39.03 -5.02 11.66
C GLN A 19 39.50 -4.17 10.48
N GLN A 20 38.68 -4.00 9.45
CA GLN A 20 39.00 -3.10 8.31
C GLN A 20 39.23 -1.66 8.75
N VAL A 21 38.45 -1.18 9.71
CA VAL A 21 38.63 0.17 10.27
C VAL A 21 39.92 0.26 11.07
N GLU A 22 40.22 -0.75 11.89
CA GLU A 22 41.47 -0.79 12.65
C GLU A 22 42.70 -0.81 11.75
N ASP A 23 42.68 -1.60 10.68
CA ASP A 23 43.76 -1.67 9.69
C ASP A 23 43.93 -0.34 8.95
N ALA A 24 42.83 0.34 8.62
CA ALA A 24 42.88 1.66 8.00
C ALA A 24 43.49 2.73 8.93
N PHE A 25 43.18 2.69 10.23
CA PHE A 25 43.79 3.58 11.22
C PHE A 25 45.28 3.32 11.43
N LYS A 26 45.72 2.04 11.42
CA LYS A 26 47.14 1.65 11.51
C LYS A 26 47.94 2.17 10.32
N LEU A 27 47.42 2.00 9.10
CA LEU A 27 48.05 2.54 7.89
C LEU A 27 48.17 4.07 7.94
N GLN A 28 47.19 4.75 8.53
CA GLN A 28 47.18 6.20 8.66
C GLN A 28 48.17 6.71 9.74
N SER A 29 48.38 5.95 10.82
CA SER A 29 49.43 6.29 11.81
C SER A 29 50.83 6.10 11.26
N GLU A 30 51.07 5.03 10.50
CA GLU A 30 52.37 4.77 9.86
C GLU A 30 52.74 5.84 8.82
N HIS A 31 51.74 6.38 8.09
CA HIS A 31 51.96 7.46 7.13
C HIS A 31 52.19 8.83 7.79
N ASN A 32 51.62 9.09 8.97
CA ASN A 32 51.82 10.35 9.69
C ASN A 32 53.21 10.48 10.33
N GLU A 33 53.91 9.37 10.60
CA GLU A 33 55.32 9.39 11.02
C GLU A 33 56.29 9.57 9.84
N GLY A 34 55.79 9.47 8.59
CA GLY A 34 56.58 9.53 7.37
C GLY A 34 56.01 10.50 6.34
N SER A 35 56.29 11.79 6.53
CA SER A 35 56.23 12.87 5.51
C SER A 35 54.88 13.56 5.26
N ASP A 36 54.95 14.89 5.24
CA ASP A 36 54.00 15.81 4.60
C ASP A 36 53.81 15.44 3.11
N VAL A 37 52.85 14.58 2.78
CA VAL A 37 52.38 14.43 1.40
C VAL A 37 50.86 14.32 1.36
N VAL A 38 50.27 15.42 0.90
CA VAL A 38 48.88 15.54 0.48
C VAL A 38 48.60 14.62 -0.73
N LEU A 39 47.45 13.94 -0.68
CA LEU A 39 46.75 13.16 -1.73
C LEU A 39 47.19 11.71 -1.95
N LEU A 40 46.32 10.78 -1.53
CA LEU A 40 45.49 9.97 -2.45
C LEU A 40 44.39 9.26 -1.64
N ARG A 41 43.19 9.85 -1.65
CA ARG A 41 41.98 9.30 -1.05
C ARG A 41 41.56 8.03 -1.78
N ARG A 42 42.12 6.89 -1.37
CA ARG A 42 41.70 5.56 -1.82
C ARG A 42 40.28 5.32 -1.31
N LYS A 43 39.47 4.72 -2.17
CA LYS A 43 38.04 4.40 -2.05
C LYS A 43 37.74 3.36 -0.95
N SER A 44 38.35 3.42 0.23
CA SER A 44 38.06 2.50 1.33
C SER A 44 37.51 3.26 2.54
N SER A 45 36.41 2.71 3.08
CA SER A 45 35.63 3.24 4.20
C SER A 45 34.71 4.43 3.86
N ALA A 46 33.58 4.12 3.22
CA ALA A 46 32.43 5.02 3.08
C ALA A 46 31.72 5.34 4.43
N TYR A 47 32.23 4.83 5.55
CA TYR A 47 31.57 4.87 6.86
C TYR A 47 32.27 5.77 7.89
N LEU A 48 33.45 6.31 7.59
CA LEU A 48 34.18 7.20 8.50
C LEU A 48 34.12 8.66 8.02
N PRO A 49 33.94 9.63 8.95
CA PRO A 49 34.03 11.04 8.62
C PRO A 49 35.37 11.37 7.97
N PRO A 50 35.42 12.24 6.95
CA PRO A 50 36.63 12.60 6.19
C PRO A 50 37.87 13.01 7.00
N ASN A 51 37.70 13.49 8.24
CA ASN A 51 38.68 14.30 8.95
C ASN A 51 38.89 13.85 10.42
N LEU A 52 38.80 12.54 10.71
CA LEU A 52 39.04 12.06 12.08
C LEU A 52 40.56 11.96 12.32
N PRO A 53 41.14 12.65 13.33
CA PRO A 53 42.57 12.52 13.66
C PRO A 53 42.88 11.07 14.07
N SER A 54 44.05 10.55 13.69
CA SER A 54 44.51 9.17 13.96
C SER A 54 44.94 8.95 15.42
N THR A 55 44.07 9.31 16.36
CA THR A 55 44.28 9.14 17.80
C THR A 55 43.55 7.88 18.28
N GLY A 56 44.07 7.19 19.31
CA GLY A 56 43.43 6.01 19.89
C GLY A 56 41.97 6.25 20.36
N ASP A 57 41.63 7.49 20.71
CA ASP A 57 40.27 7.89 21.06
C ASP A 57 39.33 7.94 19.85
N SER A 58 39.81 8.37 18.69
CA SER A 58 39.06 8.37 17.43
C SER A 58 38.68 6.95 16.97
N LEU A 59 39.59 5.99 17.13
CA LEU A 59 39.33 4.57 16.86
C LEU A 59 38.27 4.00 17.81
N ARG A 60 38.34 4.35 19.11
CA ARG A 60 37.33 3.94 20.10
C ARG A 60 35.94 4.48 19.74
N VAL A 61 35.86 5.75 19.34
CA VAL A 61 34.60 6.36 18.88
C VAL A 61 34.07 5.66 17.64
N ALA A 62 34.92 5.39 16.65
CA ALA A 62 34.52 4.69 15.42
C ALA A 62 33.96 3.29 15.71
N LYS A 63 34.64 2.50 16.56
CA LYS A 63 34.15 1.18 17.00
C LYS A 63 32.80 1.29 17.71
N HIS A 64 32.61 2.28 18.59
CA HIS A 64 31.33 2.51 19.27
C HIS A 64 30.18 2.86 18.30
N VAL A 65 30.45 3.67 17.27
CA VAL A 65 29.45 4.03 16.26
C VAL A 65 29.04 2.80 15.45
N ILE A 66 30.02 2.00 15.00
CA ILE A 66 29.77 0.75 14.26
C ILE A 66 28.93 -0.20 15.11
N GLN A 67 29.31 -0.42 16.36
CA GLN A 67 28.54 -1.25 17.31
C GLN A 67 27.11 -0.70 17.50
N GLY A 68 26.94 0.62 17.56
CA GLY A 68 25.65 1.28 17.60
C GLY A 68 24.76 0.95 16.41
N VAL A 69 25.28 1.07 15.19
CA VAL A 69 24.55 0.79 13.94
C VAL A 69 24.16 -0.69 13.84
N TYR A 70 25.09 -1.61 14.10
CA TYR A 70 24.80 -3.05 14.07
C TYR A 70 23.78 -3.45 15.15
N SER A 71 23.86 -2.87 16.35
CA SER A 71 22.86 -3.11 17.40
C SER A 71 21.47 -2.63 17.00
N LEU A 72 21.37 -1.52 16.27
CA LEU A 72 20.10 -1.00 15.76
C LEU A 72 19.53 -1.89 14.65
N HIS A 73 20.38 -2.35 13.73
CA HIS A 73 20.00 -3.28 12.67
C HIS A 73 19.41 -4.58 13.26
N GLU A 74 20.05 -5.14 14.28
CA GLU A 74 19.56 -6.32 14.97
C GLU A 74 18.18 -6.11 15.61
N LEU A 75 17.92 -4.93 16.19
CA LEU A 75 16.61 -4.60 16.76
C LEU A 75 15.52 -4.53 15.69
N TYR A 76 15.81 -3.98 14.50
CA TYR A 76 14.87 -3.96 13.38
C TYR A 76 14.55 -5.37 12.86
N GLU A 77 15.57 -6.22 12.69
CA GLU A 77 15.37 -7.62 12.28
C GLU A 77 14.50 -8.38 13.27
N ARG A 78 14.77 -8.21 14.58
CA ARG A 78 13.91 -8.80 15.63
C ARG A 78 12.47 -8.31 15.50
N GLN A 79 12.26 -7.01 15.26
CA GLN A 79 10.93 -6.41 15.10
C GLN A 79 10.17 -7.06 13.94
N HIS A 80 10.83 -7.24 12.79
CA HIS A 80 10.22 -7.87 11.61
C HIS A 80 9.79 -9.31 11.90
N VAL A 81 10.64 -10.08 12.59
CA VAL A 81 10.31 -11.46 13.00
C VAL A 81 9.09 -11.49 13.92
N ILE A 82 9.01 -10.58 14.90
CA ILE A 82 7.87 -10.50 15.83
C ILE A 82 6.59 -10.09 15.09
N GLU A 83 6.66 -9.08 14.23
CA GLU A 83 5.51 -8.62 13.44
C GLU A 83 5.00 -9.70 12.49
N ASN A 84 5.91 -10.43 11.83
CA ASN A 84 5.56 -11.54 10.95
C ASN A 84 4.95 -12.72 11.72
N ALA A 85 5.51 -13.08 12.87
CA ALA A 85 4.97 -14.11 13.74
C ALA A 85 3.59 -13.75 14.29
N ALA A 86 3.41 -12.49 14.73
CA ALA A 86 2.13 -11.98 15.20
C ALA A 86 1.06 -12.06 14.10
N CYS A 87 1.38 -11.63 12.88
CA CYS A 87 0.46 -11.73 11.75
C CYS A 87 0.13 -13.19 11.41
N ALA A 88 1.12 -14.09 11.40
CA ALA A 88 0.88 -15.51 11.11
C ALA A 88 -0.08 -16.12 12.13
N ILE A 89 0.13 -15.87 13.42
CA ILE A 89 -0.75 -16.33 14.51
C ILE A 89 -2.15 -15.71 14.37
N ALA A 90 -2.24 -14.42 14.02
CA ALA A 90 -3.50 -13.75 13.82
C ALA A 90 -4.29 -14.36 12.64
N MET A 91 -3.64 -14.64 11.51
CA MET A 91 -4.25 -15.27 10.35
C MET A 91 -4.71 -16.69 10.65
N ILE A 92 -3.90 -17.48 11.36
CA ILE A 92 -4.31 -18.82 11.85
C ILE A 92 -5.56 -18.68 12.73
N GLY A 93 -5.58 -17.72 13.66
CA GLY A 93 -6.74 -17.46 14.52
C GLY A 93 -8.00 -17.12 13.72
N VAL A 94 -7.90 -16.29 12.67
CA VAL A 94 -9.03 -15.98 11.78
C VAL A 94 -9.52 -17.23 11.05
N VAL A 95 -8.60 -18.04 10.50
CA VAL A 95 -8.96 -19.30 9.81
C VAL A 95 -9.64 -20.28 10.77
N LEU A 96 -9.18 -20.39 12.02
CA LEU A 96 -9.83 -21.24 13.03
C LEU A 96 -11.26 -20.74 13.33
N VAL A 97 -11.51 -19.44 13.37
CA VAL A 97 -12.86 -18.89 13.53
C VAL A 97 -13.74 -19.22 12.33
N ILE A 98 -13.20 -19.10 11.12
CA ILE A 98 -13.92 -19.46 9.88
C ILE A 98 -14.33 -20.94 9.90
N LEU A 99 -13.41 -21.82 10.29
CA LEU A 99 -13.68 -23.25 10.44
C LEU A 99 -14.72 -23.55 11.53
N ASP A 100 -14.69 -22.82 12.66
CA ASP A 100 -15.67 -22.95 13.75
C ASP A 100 -17.10 -22.65 13.28
N ILE A 101 -17.24 -21.63 12.42
CA ILE A 101 -18.53 -21.15 11.93
C ILE A 101 -19.08 -22.08 10.83
N GLU A 102 -18.25 -22.49 9.87
CA GLU A 102 -18.75 -23.12 8.63
C GLU A 102 -18.73 -24.67 8.67
N TYR A 103 -17.70 -25.28 9.26
CA TYR A 103 -17.44 -26.71 9.08
C TYR A 103 -17.69 -27.55 10.34
N VAL A 104 -17.46 -26.99 11.53
CA VAL A 104 -17.57 -27.75 12.77
C VAL A 104 -19.00 -27.71 13.28
N VAL A 105 -19.65 -28.87 13.39
CA VAL A 105 -20.98 -29.00 14.01
C VAL A 105 -20.87 -29.55 15.44
N ASP A 106 -19.89 -30.42 15.69
CA ASP A 106 -19.71 -31.11 16.97
C ASP A 106 -19.23 -30.19 18.09
N LYS A 107 -19.95 -30.20 19.22
CA LYS A 107 -19.69 -29.31 20.37
C LYS A 107 -18.30 -29.50 20.99
N ASP A 108 -17.81 -30.73 21.07
CA ASP A 108 -16.50 -31.03 21.66
C ASP A 108 -15.36 -30.50 20.79
N ILE A 109 -15.49 -30.62 19.47
CA ILE A 109 -14.52 -30.07 18.50
C ILE A 109 -14.53 -28.55 18.55
N LYS A 110 -15.72 -27.91 18.62
CA LYS A 110 -15.84 -26.44 18.80
C LYS A 110 -15.13 -25.97 20.07
N LEU A 111 -15.32 -26.69 21.19
CA LEU A 111 -14.66 -26.35 22.45
C LEU A 111 -13.14 -26.38 22.31
N VAL A 112 -12.58 -27.44 21.73
CA VAL A 112 -11.13 -27.56 21.49
C VAL A 112 -10.62 -26.43 20.60
N LEU A 113 -11.31 -26.14 19.50
CA LEU A 113 -10.93 -25.09 18.54
C LEU A 113 -10.89 -23.70 19.20
N ARG A 114 -11.89 -23.39 20.05
CA ARG A 114 -11.96 -22.14 20.81
C ARG A 114 -10.89 -22.04 21.90
N ILE A 115 -10.55 -23.14 22.57
CA ILE A 115 -9.42 -23.19 23.51
C ILE A 115 -8.11 -22.89 22.78
N VAL A 116 -7.87 -23.52 21.63
CA VAL A 116 -6.68 -23.28 20.81
C VAL A 116 -6.61 -21.82 20.37
N ASN A 117 -7.71 -21.24 19.87
CA ASN A 117 -7.75 -19.84 19.44
C ASN A 117 -7.53 -18.86 20.62
N SER A 118 -8.04 -19.19 21.81
CA SER A 118 -7.80 -18.42 23.05
C SER A 118 -6.32 -18.44 23.44
N VAL A 119 -5.68 -19.60 23.39
CA VAL A 119 -4.23 -19.74 23.64
C VAL A 119 -3.42 -18.95 22.61
N LEU A 120 -3.73 -19.09 21.32
CA LEU A 120 -3.07 -18.33 20.25
C LEU A 120 -3.21 -16.82 20.44
N THR A 121 -4.36 -16.34 20.90
CA THR A 121 -4.59 -14.91 21.14
C THR A 121 -3.84 -14.41 22.37
N LYS A 122 -3.67 -15.22 23.41
CA LYS A 122 -2.76 -14.89 24.53
C LYS A 122 -1.31 -14.76 24.06
N ILE A 123 -0.86 -15.67 23.19
CA ILE A 123 0.47 -15.58 22.58
C ILE A 123 0.57 -14.31 21.73
N LEU A 124 -0.45 -14.01 20.91
CA LEU A 124 -0.50 -12.79 20.10
C LEU A 124 -0.38 -11.52 20.96
N PHE A 125 -1.09 -11.44 22.09
CA PHE A 125 -0.95 -10.33 23.02
C PHE A 125 0.45 -10.17 23.56
N SER A 126 1.10 -11.27 23.94
CA SER A 126 2.48 -11.22 24.41
C SER A 126 3.43 -10.67 23.33
N LEU A 127 3.21 -11.04 22.06
CA LEU A 127 3.99 -10.54 20.93
C LEU A 127 3.73 -9.06 20.64
N LEU A 128 2.48 -8.58 20.78
CA LEU A 128 2.15 -7.16 20.62
C LEU A 128 2.80 -6.28 21.69
N ILE A 129 2.76 -6.73 22.95
CA ILE A 129 3.46 -6.05 24.05
C ILE A 129 4.98 -6.08 23.81
N TRP A 130 5.52 -7.22 23.38
CA TRP A 130 6.94 -7.35 23.09
C TRP A 130 7.38 -6.45 21.93
N ARG A 131 6.56 -6.33 20.87
CA ARG A 131 6.77 -5.37 19.77
C ARG A 131 6.80 -3.93 20.29
N PHE A 132 5.87 -3.53 21.15
CA PHE A 132 5.86 -2.20 21.76
C PHE A 132 7.14 -1.91 22.56
N VAL A 133 7.62 -2.89 23.34
CA VAL A 133 8.90 -2.78 24.06
C VAL A 133 10.07 -2.59 23.09
N LEU A 134 10.06 -3.29 21.95
CA LEU A 134 11.12 -3.20 20.96
C LEU A 134 11.11 -1.85 20.22
N GLU A 135 9.93 -1.36 19.86
CA GLU A 135 9.76 -0.03 19.23
C GLU A 135 10.29 1.07 20.15
N ARG A 136 9.99 1.00 21.45
CA ARG A 136 10.57 1.89 22.47
C ARG A 136 12.10 1.81 22.50
N ARG A 137 12.68 0.60 22.47
CA ARG A 137 14.16 0.43 22.46
C ARG A 137 14.79 1.05 21.21
N ILE A 138 14.16 0.91 20.04
CA ILE A 138 14.61 1.51 18.78
C ILE A 138 14.59 3.04 18.88
N LEU A 139 13.50 3.62 19.41
CA LEU A 139 13.35 5.08 19.60
C LEU A 139 14.42 5.66 20.55
N ILE A 140 14.72 4.95 21.65
CA ILE A 140 15.80 5.34 22.58
C ILE A 140 17.16 5.27 21.88
N ARG A 141 17.44 4.20 21.12
CA ARG A 141 18.72 4.02 20.44
C ARG A 141 18.96 5.01 19.31
N ARG A 142 17.88 5.52 18.70
CA ARG A 142 17.92 6.61 17.71
C ARG A 142 18.06 8.00 18.35
N ASN A 143 18.18 8.10 19.67
CA ASN A 143 18.19 9.36 20.43
C ASN A 143 16.95 10.24 20.18
N VAL A 144 15.83 9.65 19.72
CA VAL A 144 14.56 10.38 19.59
C VAL A 144 13.90 10.54 20.96
N LEU A 145 14.12 9.56 21.86
CA LEU A 145 13.60 9.57 23.22
C LEU A 145 14.71 9.40 24.27
N PRO A 146 14.61 10.10 25.43
CA PRO A 146 15.52 9.90 26.55
C PRO A 146 15.40 8.49 27.17
N PRO A 147 16.49 7.93 27.72
CA PRO A 147 16.53 6.56 28.25
C PRO A 147 15.63 6.35 29.49
N HIS A 148 15.39 7.41 30.28
CA HIS A 148 14.63 7.33 31.53
C HIS A 148 13.14 7.66 31.39
N VAL A 149 12.63 7.80 30.17
CA VAL A 149 11.21 8.11 29.94
C VAL A 149 10.34 6.92 30.38
N THR A 150 9.33 7.23 31.20
CA THR A 150 8.29 6.29 31.62
C THR A 150 7.39 5.92 30.44
N ILE A 151 6.73 4.76 30.50
CA ILE A 151 5.84 4.28 29.43
C ILE A 151 4.70 5.30 29.16
N PHE A 152 4.22 5.97 30.21
CA PHE A 152 3.18 7.00 30.13
C PHE A 152 3.63 8.29 29.43
N GLY A 153 4.93 8.50 29.26
CA GLY A 153 5.47 9.62 28.48
C GLY A 153 5.24 9.51 26.96
N MET A 154 4.64 8.41 26.48
CA MET A 154 4.40 8.12 25.06
C MET A 154 2.91 7.87 24.77
N PRO A 155 2.03 8.88 24.94
CA PRO A 155 0.58 8.68 24.89
C PRO A 155 0.10 8.20 23.51
N ARG A 156 0.72 8.67 22.43
CA ARG A 156 0.35 8.27 21.06
C ARG A 156 0.58 6.78 20.82
N GLN A 157 1.76 6.27 21.20
CA GLN A 157 2.10 4.85 21.04
C GLN A 157 1.30 3.97 22.00
N LEU A 158 0.98 4.46 23.20
CA LEU A 158 0.15 3.74 24.17
C LEU A 158 -1.30 3.59 23.67
N VAL A 159 -1.89 4.65 23.12
CA VAL A 159 -3.23 4.60 22.51
C VAL A 159 -3.23 3.64 21.32
N GLN A 160 -2.18 3.67 20.49
CA GLN A 160 -2.04 2.72 19.39
C GLN A 160 -1.97 1.27 19.90
N LEU A 161 -1.16 0.98 20.92
CA LEU A 161 -1.12 -0.35 21.54
C LEU A 161 -2.48 -0.74 22.10
N ALA A 162 -3.17 0.15 22.82
CA ALA A 162 -4.48 -0.13 23.40
C ALA A 162 -5.51 -0.48 22.32
N LEU A 163 -5.52 0.26 21.20
CA LEU A 163 -6.36 -0.07 20.05
C LEU A 163 -5.99 -1.44 19.46
N GLU A 164 -4.69 -1.74 19.24
CA GLU A 164 -4.25 -3.04 18.73
C GLU A 164 -4.61 -4.20 19.66
N LEU A 165 -4.55 -3.98 20.98
CA LEU A 165 -4.99 -4.97 21.97
C LEU A 165 -6.51 -5.14 21.93
N ALA A 166 -7.28 -4.05 21.85
CA ALA A 166 -8.73 -4.10 21.77
C ALA A 166 -9.22 -4.83 20.51
N THR A 167 -8.59 -4.57 19.35
CA THR A 167 -8.93 -5.26 18.10
C THR A 167 -8.57 -6.75 18.15
N CYS A 168 -7.50 -7.13 18.84
CA CYS A 168 -7.10 -8.53 18.97
C CYS A 168 -7.89 -9.28 20.07
N PHE A 169 -8.50 -8.55 21.01
CA PHE A 169 -9.29 -9.11 22.11
C PHE A 169 -10.61 -9.75 21.67
N THR A 170 -11.14 -9.37 20.50
CA THR A 170 -12.40 -9.90 19.98
C THR A 170 -12.27 -11.41 19.72
N ILE A 171 -12.70 -12.22 20.69
CA ILE A 171 -12.72 -13.68 20.65
C ILE A 171 -14.00 -14.18 21.29
N ILE A 172 -14.49 -15.31 20.77
CA ILE A 172 -15.57 -16.06 21.40
C ILE A 172 -14.95 -16.92 22.51
N PRO A 173 -15.32 -16.72 23.80
CA PRO A 173 -14.78 -17.51 24.89
C PRO A 173 -15.18 -19.00 24.76
N PRO A 174 -14.31 -19.93 25.17
CA PRO A 174 -14.69 -21.35 25.20
C PRO A 174 -15.85 -21.57 26.18
N GLY A 175 -16.84 -22.36 25.75
CA GLY A 175 -18.02 -22.68 26.57
C GLY A 175 -19.24 -21.79 26.37
N THR A 176 -19.17 -20.73 25.54
CA THR A 176 -20.35 -19.93 25.20
C THR A 176 -21.16 -20.61 24.10
N ASN A 177 -22.34 -21.10 24.45
CA ASN A 177 -23.31 -21.65 23.52
C ASN A 177 -24.65 -20.92 23.69
N GLY A 178 -25.29 -20.57 22.59
CA GLY A 178 -26.57 -19.88 22.60
C GLY A 178 -26.71 -18.90 21.45
N ASN A 179 -27.89 -18.30 21.40
CA ASN A 179 -28.25 -17.32 20.39
C ASN A 179 -28.65 -16.02 21.09
N PHE A 180 -28.41 -14.90 20.44
CA PHE A 180 -28.97 -13.61 20.83
C PHE A 180 -30.02 -13.18 19.81
N GLU A 181 -31.16 -12.72 20.30
CA GLU A 181 -32.25 -12.25 19.46
C GLU A 181 -32.04 -10.79 19.10
N VAL A 182 -32.17 -10.47 17.81
CA VAL A 182 -32.12 -9.12 17.28
C VAL A 182 -33.47 -8.79 16.69
N ARG A 183 -33.99 -7.60 17.01
CA ARG A 183 -35.19 -7.04 16.41
C ARG A 183 -34.83 -5.79 15.67
N GLU A 184 -35.02 -5.81 14.35
CA GLU A 184 -34.77 -4.67 13.48
C GLU A 184 -36.08 -4.02 13.07
N TRP A 185 -36.16 -2.70 13.17
CA TRP A 185 -37.27 -1.92 12.61
C TRP A 185 -37.18 -1.91 11.08
N LYS A 186 -38.30 -2.07 10.37
CA LYS A 186 -38.35 -2.02 8.90
C LYS A 186 -39.22 -0.88 8.35
N PHE A 187 -40.51 -0.85 8.69
CA PHE A 187 -41.46 0.14 8.18
C PHE A 187 -42.66 0.32 9.11
N TYR A 188 -43.39 1.43 8.96
CA TYR A 188 -44.64 1.69 9.67
C TYR A 188 -45.81 0.93 9.01
N THR A 189 -46.78 0.49 9.82
CA THR A 189 -48.01 -0.14 9.32
C THR A 189 -49.21 0.74 9.66
N ASP A 190 -49.96 1.14 8.64
CA ASP A 190 -51.20 1.91 8.80
C ASP A 190 -52.39 0.99 9.16
N ASP A 191 -52.35 -0.26 8.68
CA ASP A 191 -53.41 -1.26 8.84
C ASP A 191 -53.27 -2.08 10.14
N GLY A 192 -52.25 -1.79 10.97
CA GLY A 192 -51.97 -2.51 12.22
C GLY A 192 -51.58 -3.98 12.05
N SER A 193 -51.38 -4.42 10.80
CA SER A 193 -50.98 -5.79 10.46
C SER A 193 -49.70 -5.78 9.63
N CYS A 194 -48.83 -6.76 9.86
CA CYS A 194 -47.64 -7.00 9.04
C CYS A 194 -47.75 -8.40 8.44
N GLY A 195 -47.36 -8.54 7.17
CA GLY A 195 -47.20 -9.87 6.57
C GLY A 195 -46.09 -10.66 7.26
N ALA A 196 -46.24 -11.98 7.37
CA ALA A 196 -45.14 -12.84 7.83
C ALA A 196 -43.92 -12.64 6.91
N PRO A 197 -42.68 -12.55 7.44
CA PRO A 197 -42.23 -12.92 8.79
C PRO A 197 -42.15 -11.74 9.80
N PHE A 198 -42.79 -10.61 9.54
CA PHE A 198 -42.67 -9.42 10.39
C PHE A 198 -43.64 -9.46 11.59
N VAL A 199 -43.20 -8.90 12.72
CA VAL A 199 -43.98 -8.79 13.96
C VAL A 199 -44.35 -7.32 14.20
N VAL A 200 -45.62 -7.06 14.49
CA VAL A 200 -46.13 -5.71 14.77
C VAL A 200 -45.77 -5.32 16.20
N GLN A 201 -45.20 -4.13 16.40
CA GLN A 201 -45.04 -3.48 17.69
C GLN A 201 -45.15 -1.97 17.50
N ASP A 202 -45.98 -1.27 18.29
CA ASP A 202 -46.13 0.19 18.28
C ASP A 202 -46.34 0.80 16.87
N ALA A 203 -47.33 0.30 16.13
CA ALA A 203 -47.65 0.69 14.74
C ALA A 203 -46.47 0.56 13.74
N SER A 204 -45.47 -0.25 14.09
CA SER A 204 -44.30 -0.53 13.25
C SER A 204 -44.09 -2.04 13.07
N CYS A 205 -43.58 -2.42 11.91
CA CYS A 205 -43.20 -3.78 11.58
C CYS A 205 -41.72 -4.01 11.89
N TYR A 206 -41.45 -4.98 12.75
CA TYR A 206 -40.11 -5.41 13.11
C TYR A 206 -39.80 -6.78 12.54
N GLN A 207 -38.55 -6.99 12.14
CA GLN A 207 -38.03 -8.30 11.77
C GLN A 207 -37.21 -8.85 12.92
N GLY A 208 -37.71 -9.94 13.52
CA GLY A 208 -37.04 -10.66 14.60
C GLY A 208 -36.29 -11.87 14.04
N TYR A 209 -35.01 -11.98 14.38
CA TYR A 209 -34.20 -13.16 14.04
C TYR A 209 -33.13 -13.39 15.12
N ALA A 210 -32.62 -14.61 15.22
CA ALA A 210 -31.67 -14.99 16.26
C ALA A 210 -30.31 -15.34 15.64
N TYR A 211 -29.26 -14.65 16.10
CA TYR A 211 -27.88 -14.97 15.71
C TYR A 211 -27.25 -15.92 16.73
N PRO A 212 -26.55 -16.98 16.29
CA PRO A 212 -25.67 -17.70 17.20
C PRO A 212 -24.50 -16.79 17.62
N TYR A 213 -24.01 -16.95 18.85
CA TYR A 213 -22.84 -16.18 19.34
C TYR A 213 -21.59 -16.34 18.45
N GLU A 214 -21.55 -17.37 17.62
CA GLU A 214 -20.53 -17.64 16.60
C GLU A 214 -20.34 -16.48 15.61
N VAL A 215 -21.40 -15.73 15.30
CA VAL A 215 -21.34 -14.58 14.39
C VAL A 215 -20.46 -13.46 14.95
N LEU A 216 -20.34 -13.34 16.29
CA LEU A 216 -19.41 -12.37 16.91
C LEU A 216 -17.94 -12.69 16.60
N GLY A 217 -17.64 -13.91 16.18
CA GLY A 217 -16.33 -14.31 15.66
C GLY A 217 -15.93 -13.49 14.43
N LEU A 218 -16.89 -12.92 13.69
CA LEU A 218 -16.61 -12.09 12.52
C LEU A 218 -15.78 -10.85 12.84
N PHE A 219 -15.86 -10.32 14.07
CA PHE A 219 -15.00 -9.22 14.51
C PHE A 219 -13.50 -9.59 14.49
N SER A 220 -13.17 -10.88 14.52
CA SER A 220 -11.78 -11.34 14.34
C SER A 220 -11.19 -10.98 12.98
N LEU A 221 -12.01 -10.73 11.95
CA LEU A 221 -11.55 -10.22 10.65
C LEU A 221 -10.85 -8.86 10.78
N LEU A 222 -11.11 -8.10 11.85
CA LEU A 222 -10.40 -6.85 12.10
C LEU A 222 -8.89 -7.06 12.19
N ARG A 223 -8.43 -8.26 12.59
CA ARG A 223 -7.02 -8.68 12.63
C ARG A 223 -6.31 -8.63 11.28
N LEU A 224 -7.03 -8.58 10.16
CA LEU A 224 -6.47 -8.40 8.82
C LEU A 224 -5.68 -7.08 8.66
N TYR A 225 -5.85 -6.10 9.57
CA TYR A 225 -5.04 -4.88 9.62
C TYR A 225 -3.52 -5.13 9.73
N MET A 226 -3.11 -6.32 10.17
CA MET A 226 -1.70 -6.71 10.27
C MET A 226 -1.06 -7.04 8.91
N ILE A 227 -1.86 -7.41 7.89
CA ILE A 227 -1.36 -7.83 6.58
C ILE A 227 -0.49 -6.73 5.91
N PRO A 228 -0.91 -5.45 5.84
CA PRO A 228 -0.07 -4.39 5.29
C PRO A 228 1.31 -4.24 5.96
N ARG A 229 1.42 -4.57 7.26
CA ARG A 229 2.71 -4.52 7.98
C ARG A 229 3.65 -5.61 7.51
N VAL A 230 3.12 -6.81 7.29
CA VAL A 230 3.90 -7.94 6.76
C VAL A 230 4.31 -7.68 5.32
N ILE A 231 3.43 -7.10 4.49
CA ILE A 231 3.78 -6.68 3.13
C ILE A 231 4.97 -5.69 3.15
N ARG A 232 4.98 -4.75 4.11
CA ARG A 232 6.15 -3.87 4.33
C ARG A 232 7.38 -4.66 4.75
N ASN A 233 7.27 -5.60 5.70
CA ASN A 233 8.42 -6.36 6.20
C ASN A 233 9.08 -7.26 5.16
N PHE A 234 8.29 -7.86 4.25
CA PHE A 234 8.83 -8.62 3.11
C PHE A 234 9.42 -7.73 2.02
N SER A 235 9.13 -6.44 2.04
CA SER A 235 9.71 -5.49 1.10
C SER A 235 11.11 -5.07 1.52
N SER A 236 11.97 -4.79 0.54
CA SER A 236 13.31 -4.23 0.77
C SER A 236 13.29 -2.87 1.52
N PHE A 237 12.12 -2.20 1.57
CA PHE A 237 11.94 -0.90 2.20
C PHE A 237 12.04 -0.94 3.74
N ALA A 238 11.92 -2.11 4.36
CA ALA A 238 12.01 -2.28 5.82
C ALA A 238 13.46 -2.38 6.36
N SER A 239 14.47 -2.17 5.51
CA SER A 239 15.89 -2.25 5.88
C SER A 239 16.37 -1.10 6.77
N CYS A 240 17.44 -1.32 7.53
CA CYS A 240 18.10 -0.27 8.31
C CYS A 240 18.64 0.85 7.40
N HIS A 241 19.12 0.50 6.21
CA HIS A 241 19.66 1.46 5.26
C HIS A 241 18.58 2.42 4.74
N THR A 242 17.40 1.90 4.41
CA THR A 242 16.25 2.71 3.97
C THR A 242 15.67 3.54 5.11
N SER A 243 15.74 3.06 6.36
CA SER A 243 15.42 3.86 7.56
C SER A 243 16.34 5.07 7.69
N TYR A 244 17.66 4.87 7.51
CA TYR A 244 18.65 5.93 7.58
C TYR A 244 18.46 6.97 6.47
N LEU A 245 18.29 6.53 5.21
CA LEU A 245 17.99 7.42 4.09
C LEU A 245 16.66 8.15 4.30
N GLY A 246 15.66 7.49 4.86
CA GLY A 246 14.39 8.10 5.25
C GLY A 246 14.59 9.24 6.25
N ALA A 247 15.39 9.02 7.30
CA ALA A 247 15.70 10.07 8.26
C ALA A 247 16.42 11.28 7.64
N LEU A 248 17.35 11.04 6.71
CA LEU A 248 18.05 12.11 5.99
C LEU A 248 17.09 12.97 5.15
N HIS A 249 16.07 12.34 4.56
CA HIS A 249 15.05 13.01 3.76
C HIS A 249 13.77 13.37 4.54
N CYS A 250 13.76 13.20 5.86
CA CYS A 250 12.58 13.42 6.73
C CYS A 250 11.33 12.63 6.31
N VAL A 251 11.51 11.37 5.90
CA VAL A 251 10.44 10.44 5.51
C VAL A 251 10.39 9.22 6.43
N ASP A 252 9.20 8.94 6.98
CA ASP A 252 8.94 7.76 7.81
C ASP A 252 8.78 6.49 6.96
N THR A 253 9.89 5.87 6.58
CA THR A 253 9.92 4.63 5.79
C THR A 253 9.36 3.41 6.54
N MET A 254 9.23 3.51 7.87
CA MET A 254 8.66 2.46 8.73
C MET A 254 7.12 2.44 8.71
N ALA A 255 6.47 3.46 8.16
CA ALA A 255 5.02 3.49 8.04
C ALA A 255 4.55 2.54 6.92
N PRO A 256 3.55 1.66 7.16
CA PRO A 256 3.04 0.75 6.11
C PRO A 256 2.45 1.50 4.91
N LEU A 257 1.89 2.69 5.12
CA LEU A 257 1.35 3.54 4.05
C LEU A 257 2.42 3.96 3.05
N PHE A 258 3.67 4.18 3.48
CA PHE A 258 4.77 4.50 2.58
C PHE A 258 5.07 3.30 1.66
N ALA A 259 5.15 2.09 2.23
CA ALA A 259 5.36 0.88 1.45
C ALA A 259 4.23 0.63 0.42
N ILE A 260 2.97 0.82 0.81
CA ILE A 260 1.83 0.71 -0.11
C ILE A 260 1.97 1.69 -1.27
N LYS A 261 2.33 2.96 -1.01
CA LYS A 261 2.56 3.95 -2.07
C LYS A 261 3.66 3.50 -3.03
N CYS A 262 4.77 2.99 -2.51
CA CYS A 262 5.87 2.47 -3.32
C CYS A 262 5.44 1.27 -4.18
N PHE A 263 4.67 0.33 -3.61
CA PHE A 263 4.16 -0.83 -4.34
C PHE A 263 3.14 -0.45 -5.42
N LEU A 264 2.27 0.52 -5.13
CA LEU A 264 1.31 1.04 -6.11
C LEU A 264 2.02 1.72 -7.28
N GLN A 265 3.17 2.36 -7.04
CA GLN A 265 3.97 2.98 -8.10
C GLN A 265 4.80 1.96 -8.90
N SER A 266 5.35 0.92 -8.26
CA SER A 266 6.21 -0.05 -8.94
C SER A 266 5.44 -1.16 -9.66
N HIS A 267 4.42 -1.74 -9.00
CA HIS A 267 3.63 -2.86 -9.52
C HIS A 267 2.13 -2.66 -9.22
N PRO A 268 1.49 -1.63 -9.81
CA PRO A 268 0.10 -1.26 -9.50
C PRO A 268 -0.88 -2.42 -9.72
N PHE A 269 -0.83 -3.09 -10.87
CA PHE A 269 -1.80 -4.14 -11.20
C PHE A 269 -1.72 -5.35 -10.27
N ARG A 270 -0.52 -5.73 -9.81
CA ARG A 270 -0.37 -6.87 -8.88
C ARG A 270 -0.99 -6.55 -7.52
N LEU A 271 -0.75 -5.34 -7.02
CA LEU A 271 -1.32 -4.88 -5.75
C LEU A 271 -2.84 -4.78 -5.86
N LEU A 272 -3.35 -4.12 -6.90
CA LEU A 272 -4.79 -3.94 -7.12
C LEU A 272 -5.54 -5.26 -7.27
N LEU A 273 -4.99 -6.20 -8.04
CA LEU A 273 -5.57 -7.53 -8.22
C LEU A 273 -5.60 -8.30 -6.90
N SER A 274 -4.52 -8.25 -6.12
CA SER A 274 -4.46 -8.90 -4.81
C SER A 274 -5.47 -8.29 -3.84
N THR A 275 -5.60 -6.95 -3.80
CA THR A 275 -6.58 -6.30 -2.94
C THR A 275 -8.01 -6.58 -3.39
N PHE A 276 -8.29 -6.66 -4.70
CA PHE A 276 -9.61 -6.99 -5.24
C PHE A 276 -10.09 -8.34 -4.74
N PHE A 277 -9.31 -9.40 -4.99
CA PHE A 277 -9.69 -10.74 -4.55
C PHE A 277 -9.73 -10.86 -3.03
N GLY A 278 -8.82 -10.19 -2.32
CA GLY A 278 -8.81 -10.17 -0.86
C GLY A 278 -10.08 -9.57 -0.27
N THR A 279 -10.47 -8.36 -0.69
CA THR A 279 -11.70 -7.71 -0.18
C THR A 279 -12.97 -8.41 -0.66
N LEU A 280 -12.96 -8.96 -1.87
CA LEU A 280 -14.09 -9.74 -2.40
C LEU A 280 -14.35 -10.96 -1.54
N ILE A 281 -13.34 -11.79 -1.28
CA ILE A 281 -13.51 -13.02 -0.48
C ILE A 281 -13.94 -12.68 0.95
N VAL A 282 -13.25 -11.74 1.60
CA VAL A 282 -13.52 -11.37 2.99
C VAL A 282 -14.93 -10.78 3.16
N THR A 283 -15.34 -9.87 2.28
CA THR A 283 -16.66 -9.24 2.36
C THR A 283 -17.77 -10.23 2.02
N SER A 284 -17.58 -11.08 1.02
CA SER A 284 -18.58 -12.09 0.63
C SER A 284 -18.82 -13.10 1.76
N TYR A 285 -17.74 -13.53 2.41
CA TYR A 285 -17.83 -14.43 3.56
C TYR A 285 -18.55 -13.77 4.74
N ALA A 286 -18.16 -12.53 5.08
CA ALA A 286 -18.82 -11.76 6.14
C ALA A 286 -20.33 -11.60 5.89
N LEU A 287 -20.69 -11.29 4.64
CA LEU A 287 -22.07 -11.11 4.23
C LEU A 287 -22.88 -12.39 4.33
N SER A 288 -22.31 -13.51 3.86
CA SER A 288 -22.97 -14.83 3.91
C SER A 288 -23.32 -15.25 5.34
N ILE A 289 -22.40 -15.10 6.29
CA ILE A 289 -22.66 -15.43 7.70
C ILE A 289 -23.79 -14.57 8.28
N VAL A 290 -23.72 -13.25 8.04
CA VAL A 290 -24.64 -12.29 8.64
C VAL A 290 -26.05 -12.42 8.06
N GLU A 291 -26.20 -12.78 6.78
CA GLU A 291 -27.50 -12.92 6.13
C GLU A 291 -28.13 -14.31 6.26
N THR A 292 -27.35 -15.34 6.65
CA THR A 292 -27.82 -16.74 6.80
C THR A 292 -29.15 -16.91 7.56
N PRO A 293 -29.42 -16.26 8.72
CA PRO A 293 -30.65 -16.52 9.46
C PRO A 293 -31.91 -15.93 8.82
N VAL A 294 -31.77 -15.01 7.86
CA VAL A 294 -32.89 -14.23 7.32
C VAL A 294 -33.08 -14.45 5.82
N ASN A 295 -31.99 -14.48 5.06
CA ASN A 295 -32.02 -14.50 3.61
C ASN A 295 -31.35 -15.77 3.06
N PRO A 296 -32.13 -16.79 2.66
CA PRO A 296 -31.57 -18.05 2.15
C PRO A 296 -30.81 -17.86 0.83
N ASN A 297 -31.12 -16.82 0.03
CA ASN A 297 -30.41 -16.55 -1.22
C ASN A 297 -28.98 -16.07 -0.96
N LEU A 298 -28.72 -15.40 0.17
CA LEU A 298 -27.38 -14.94 0.56
C LEU A 298 -26.66 -15.88 1.53
N ALA A 299 -27.36 -16.90 2.05
CA ALA A 299 -26.74 -17.95 2.85
C ALA A 299 -25.68 -18.73 2.05
N SER A 300 -25.82 -18.85 0.72
CA SER A 300 -24.82 -19.50 -0.12
C SER A 300 -23.67 -18.55 -0.49
N LEU A 301 -22.43 -18.98 -0.24
CA LEU A 301 -21.23 -18.20 -0.54
C LEU A 301 -21.13 -17.75 -2.01
N PRO A 302 -21.49 -18.56 -3.04
CA PRO A 302 -21.43 -18.12 -4.43
C PRO A 302 -22.35 -16.93 -4.74
N ASN A 303 -23.55 -16.89 -4.14
CA ASN A 303 -24.48 -15.79 -4.33
C ASN A 303 -24.01 -14.53 -3.60
N ALA A 304 -23.39 -14.68 -2.42
CA ALA A 304 -22.75 -13.55 -1.74
C ALA A 304 -21.57 -12.98 -2.55
N VAL A 305 -20.75 -13.85 -3.15
CA VAL A 305 -19.66 -13.45 -4.06
C VAL A 305 -20.20 -12.72 -5.29
N TRP A 306 -21.27 -13.22 -5.89
CA TRP A 306 -21.96 -12.57 -7.01
C TRP A 306 -22.41 -11.14 -6.65
N LEU A 307 -23.12 -10.99 -5.53
CA LEU A 307 -23.60 -9.69 -5.05
C LEU A 307 -22.44 -8.72 -4.77
N VAL A 308 -21.41 -9.16 -4.04
CA VAL A 308 -20.26 -8.31 -3.70
C VAL A 308 -19.49 -7.91 -4.96
N ALA A 309 -19.26 -8.82 -5.89
CA ALA A 309 -18.58 -8.52 -7.15
C ALA A 309 -19.34 -7.48 -7.99
N LEU A 310 -20.67 -7.63 -8.13
CA LEU A 310 -21.51 -6.65 -8.83
C LEU A 310 -21.53 -5.29 -8.14
N THR A 311 -21.52 -5.28 -6.80
CA THR A 311 -21.48 -4.05 -6.01
C THR A 311 -20.14 -3.35 -6.13
N MET A 312 -19.02 -4.09 -6.07
CA MET A 312 -17.68 -3.53 -6.28
C MET A 312 -17.52 -2.97 -7.69
N ALA A 313 -18.12 -3.62 -8.69
CA ALA A 313 -18.15 -3.15 -10.07
C ALA A 313 -19.16 -2.02 -10.32
N THR A 314 -19.93 -1.61 -9.30
CA THR A 314 -20.98 -0.57 -9.39
C THR A 314 -22.09 -0.87 -10.40
N VAL A 315 -22.34 -2.15 -10.72
CA VAL A 315 -23.39 -2.58 -11.66
C VAL A 315 -24.75 -2.65 -10.97
N GLY A 316 -24.82 -3.39 -9.86
CA GLY A 316 -26.02 -3.48 -9.01
C GLY A 316 -27.30 -3.93 -9.73
N TYR A 317 -27.36 -5.17 -10.22
CA TYR A 317 -28.56 -5.70 -10.90
C TYR A 317 -29.83 -5.69 -10.02
N GLY A 318 -29.68 -5.81 -8.70
CA GLY A 318 -30.80 -5.78 -7.76
C GLY A 318 -31.60 -7.09 -7.69
N ASP A 319 -31.05 -8.19 -8.21
CA ASP A 319 -31.58 -9.54 -8.11
C ASP A 319 -31.49 -10.11 -6.68
N VAL A 320 -30.42 -9.77 -5.96
CA VAL A 320 -30.21 -10.14 -4.55
C VAL A 320 -29.72 -8.92 -3.78
N ALA A 321 -30.20 -8.73 -2.55
CA ALA A 321 -29.79 -7.63 -1.68
C ALA A 321 -29.80 -8.06 -0.19
N PRO A 322 -28.93 -7.47 0.65
CA PRO A 322 -28.92 -7.76 2.08
C PRO A 322 -30.14 -7.18 2.76
N VAL A 323 -30.76 -7.99 3.62
CA VAL A 323 -31.95 -7.59 4.38
C VAL A 323 -31.54 -7.06 5.75
N THR A 324 -30.45 -7.56 6.33
CA THR A 324 -30.00 -7.19 7.67
C THR A 324 -29.20 -5.89 7.66
N THR A 325 -29.29 -5.11 8.75
CA THR A 325 -28.53 -3.86 8.89
C THR A 325 -27.02 -4.12 8.92
N ALA A 326 -26.59 -5.20 9.59
CA ALA A 326 -25.19 -5.61 9.60
C ALA A 326 -24.68 -5.99 8.21
N GLY A 327 -25.48 -6.74 7.43
CA GLY A 327 -25.14 -7.11 6.05
C GLY A 327 -25.00 -5.88 5.14
N GLN A 328 -25.89 -4.90 5.29
CA GLN A 328 -25.80 -3.61 4.59
C GLN A 328 -24.52 -2.86 4.96
N VAL A 329 -24.14 -2.81 6.23
CA VAL A 329 -22.89 -2.18 6.68
C VAL A 329 -21.67 -2.85 6.04
N PHE A 330 -21.60 -4.18 6.06
CA PHE A 330 -20.50 -4.91 5.40
C PHE A 330 -20.46 -4.65 3.89
N LEU A 331 -21.61 -4.61 3.23
CA LEU A 331 -21.70 -4.35 1.80
C LEU A 331 -21.28 -2.90 1.46
N ILE A 332 -21.62 -1.92 2.29
CA ILE A 332 -21.21 -0.52 2.12
C ILE A 332 -19.68 -0.40 2.24
N PHE A 333 -19.09 -0.90 3.32
CA PHE A 333 -17.65 -0.73 3.56
C PHE A 333 -16.79 -1.63 2.67
N GLY A 334 -17.12 -2.92 2.59
CA GLY A 334 -16.33 -3.94 1.90
C GLY A 334 -16.66 -4.09 0.41
N GLY A 335 -17.87 -3.73 -0.02
CA GLY A 335 -18.30 -3.77 -1.41
C GLY A 335 -18.18 -2.39 -2.07
N MET A 336 -19.01 -1.44 -1.63
CA MET A 336 -19.15 -0.13 -2.30
C MET A 336 -17.90 0.74 -2.15
N ILE A 337 -17.47 1.05 -0.92
CA ILE A 337 -16.31 1.92 -0.68
C ILE A 337 -15.03 1.29 -1.23
N ALA A 338 -14.80 0.00 -0.95
CA ALA A 338 -13.64 -0.72 -1.47
C ALA A 338 -13.63 -0.78 -3.00
N GLY A 339 -14.77 -1.04 -3.64
CA GLY A 339 -14.92 -1.06 -5.09
C GLY A 339 -14.61 0.29 -5.74
N ILE A 340 -15.19 1.38 -5.21
CA ILE A 340 -14.94 2.74 -5.71
C ILE A 340 -13.46 3.11 -5.59
N LEU A 341 -12.83 2.82 -4.44
CA LEU A 341 -11.39 3.06 -4.26
C LEU A 341 -10.55 2.24 -5.23
N LEU A 342 -10.94 1.00 -5.50
CA LEU A 342 -10.24 0.12 -6.42
C LEU A 342 -10.34 0.61 -7.87
N VAL A 343 -11.51 1.04 -8.31
CA VAL A 343 -11.72 1.63 -9.65
C VAL A 343 -10.93 2.93 -9.78
N ALA A 344 -10.93 3.78 -8.76
CA ALA A 344 -10.14 5.01 -8.74
C ALA A 344 -8.63 4.72 -8.84
N ALA A 345 -8.12 3.77 -8.06
CA ALA A 345 -6.72 3.40 -8.11
C ALA A 345 -6.32 2.70 -9.42
N LEU A 346 -7.21 1.87 -9.99
CA LEU A 346 -7.01 1.24 -11.30
C LEU A 346 -6.94 2.27 -12.42
N SER A 347 -7.85 3.24 -12.44
CA SER A 347 -7.82 4.32 -13.43
C SER A 347 -6.53 5.14 -13.32
N ALA A 348 -6.10 5.51 -12.12
CA ALA A 348 -4.83 6.20 -11.90
C ALA A 348 -3.63 5.40 -12.41
N ALA A 349 -3.61 4.08 -12.17
CA ALA A 349 -2.57 3.18 -12.68
C ALA A 349 -2.57 3.09 -14.21
N LEU A 350 -3.75 3.02 -14.84
CA LEU A 350 -3.90 3.01 -16.29
C LEU A 350 -3.41 4.33 -16.90
N PHE A 351 -3.75 5.48 -16.31
CA PHE A 351 -3.24 6.78 -16.77
C PHE A 351 -1.72 6.89 -16.62
N ALA A 352 -1.15 6.35 -15.54
CA ALA A 352 0.29 6.30 -15.37
C ALA A 352 0.98 5.42 -16.43
N LEU A 353 0.36 4.29 -16.81
CA LEU A 353 0.88 3.40 -17.85
C LEU A 353 0.79 4.03 -19.26
N LEU A 354 -0.28 4.77 -19.54
CA LEU A 354 -0.47 5.48 -20.81
C LEU A 354 0.38 6.75 -20.91
N ARG A 355 0.97 7.21 -19.80
CA ARG A 355 1.82 8.40 -19.77
C ARG A 355 3.14 8.08 -20.50
N LEU A 356 3.32 8.71 -21.64
CA LEU A 356 4.56 8.65 -22.42
C LEU A 356 5.75 9.12 -21.58
N ASP A 357 6.84 8.35 -21.65
CA ASP A 357 8.14 8.75 -21.11
C ASP A 357 8.62 10.02 -21.81
N ASP A 358 9.47 10.80 -21.13
CA ASP A 358 10.03 12.02 -21.74
C ASP A 358 10.90 11.69 -22.96
N ARG A 359 11.44 10.47 -23.05
CA ARG A 359 12.12 9.95 -24.25
C ARG A 359 11.16 9.76 -25.40
N ASP A 360 10.02 9.12 -25.18
CA ASP A 360 9.00 8.89 -26.20
C ASP A 360 8.42 10.21 -26.69
N LYS A 361 8.18 11.16 -25.77
CA LYS A 361 7.75 12.52 -26.15
C LYS A 361 8.77 13.20 -27.07
N ARG A 362 10.07 13.11 -26.75
CA ARG A 362 11.14 13.66 -27.61
C ARG A 362 11.18 12.96 -28.97
N PHE A 363 11.02 11.64 -29.01
CA PHE A 363 11.01 10.88 -30.25
C PHE A 363 9.80 11.22 -31.14
N ILE A 364 8.59 11.22 -30.59
CA ILE A 364 7.36 11.66 -31.28
C ILE A 364 7.52 13.09 -31.78
N HIS A 365 8.17 13.93 -30.97
CA HIS A 365 8.45 15.29 -31.36
C HIS A 365 9.36 15.38 -32.59
N SER A 366 10.44 14.58 -32.64
CA SER A 366 11.31 14.51 -33.81
C SER A 366 10.61 13.92 -35.05
N LEU A 367 9.74 12.92 -34.88
CA LEU A 367 8.97 12.35 -35.99
C LEU A 367 8.01 13.38 -36.60
N ARG A 368 7.28 14.13 -35.77
CA ARG A 368 6.38 15.21 -36.23
C ARG A 368 7.16 16.31 -36.97
N LEU A 369 8.37 16.62 -36.52
CA LEU A 369 9.26 17.56 -37.21
C LEU A 369 9.60 17.08 -38.62
N GLN A 370 9.99 15.81 -38.78
CA GLN A 370 10.30 15.25 -40.10
C GLN A 370 9.07 15.20 -41.04
N GLN A 371 7.90 14.86 -40.50
CA GLN A 371 6.64 14.88 -41.27
C GLN A 371 6.32 16.29 -41.74
N TYR A 372 6.40 17.27 -40.84
CA TYR A 372 6.15 18.67 -41.16
C TYR A 372 7.11 19.21 -42.24
N GLU A 373 8.41 18.91 -42.14
CA GLU A 373 9.38 19.30 -43.17
C GLU A 373 9.04 18.70 -44.54
N SER A 374 8.56 17.46 -44.57
CA SER A 374 8.18 16.78 -45.80
C SER A 374 6.91 17.39 -46.42
N GLU A 375 5.89 17.66 -45.61
CA GLU A 375 4.66 18.34 -46.04
C GLU A 375 4.94 19.76 -46.55
N LEU A 376 5.83 20.49 -45.85
CA LEU A 376 6.24 21.83 -46.25
C LEU A 376 6.93 21.80 -47.63
N LYS A 377 7.88 20.88 -47.85
CA LYS A 377 8.55 20.72 -49.14
C LYS A 377 7.55 20.43 -50.27
N GLN A 378 6.61 19.51 -50.05
CA GLN A 378 5.58 19.18 -51.04
C GLN A 378 4.64 20.36 -51.32
N THR A 379 4.22 21.08 -50.29
CA THR A 379 3.34 22.24 -50.41
C THR A 379 4.02 23.40 -51.14
N CYS A 380 5.28 23.67 -50.81
CA CYS A 380 6.11 24.63 -51.52
C CYS A 380 6.25 24.26 -53.01
N ALA A 381 6.57 23.00 -53.31
CA ALA A 381 6.67 22.52 -54.69
C ALA A 381 5.36 22.70 -55.47
N ARG A 382 4.21 22.33 -54.88
CA ARG A 382 2.88 22.54 -55.49
C ARG A 382 2.56 24.02 -55.68
N THR A 383 2.91 24.87 -54.72
CA THR A 383 2.69 26.33 -54.81
C THR A 383 3.49 26.93 -55.96
N ILE A 384 4.76 26.55 -56.12
CA ILE A 384 5.61 27.01 -57.22
C ILE A 384 5.04 26.52 -58.56
N GLN A 385 4.73 25.23 -58.68
CA GLN A 385 4.17 24.64 -59.91
C GLN A 385 2.86 25.31 -60.35
N THR A 386 1.95 25.56 -59.41
CA THR A 386 0.66 26.22 -59.69
C THR A 386 0.84 27.69 -60.07
N THR A 387 1.76 28.39 -59.40
CA THR A 387 2.08 29.80 -59.73
C THR A 387 2.72 29.91 -61.11
N TRP A 388 3.65 29.01 -61.45
CA TRP A 388 4.30 28.96 -62.76
C TRP A 388 3.31 28.70 -63.90
N ARG A 389 2.46 27.66 -63.77
CA ARG A 389 1.41 27.37 -64.76
C ARG A 389 0.50 28.57 -64.97
N ARG A 390 0.08 29.22 -63.88
CA ARG A 390 -0.77 30.42 -63.95
C ARG A 390 -0.09 31.60 -64.66
N PHE A 391 1.22 31.78 -64.47
CA PHE A 391 1.97 32.82 -65.17
C PHE A 391 2.04 32.54 -66.68
N HIS A 392 2.27 31.29 -67.07
CA HIS A 392 2.31 30.92 -68.49
C HIS A 392 0.93 30.98 -69.17
N ASP A 393 -0.14 30.66 -68.44
CA ASP A 393 -1.52 30.78 -68.95
C ASP A 393 -2.03 32.23 -69.00
N PHE A 394 -1.26 33.21 -68.51
CA PHE A 394 -1.64 34.62 -68.47
C PHE A 394 -1.51 35.26 -69.85
N LYS A 395 -2.63 35.54 -70.51
CA LYS A 395 -2.69 36.35 -71.74
C LYS A 395 -2.96 37.83 -71.42
N PRO A 396 -2.04 38.76 -71.75
CA PRO A 396 -2.24 40.18 -71.46
C PRO A 396 -3.49 40.72 -72.17
N GLY A 397 -4.36 41.40 -71.42
CA GLY A 397 -5.57 42.06 -71.94
C GLY A 397 -6.88 41.26 -71.88
N SER A 398 -6.87 39.98 -71.47
CA SER A 398 -8.06 39.12 -71.59
C SER A 398 -8.97 39.02 -70.35
N ARG A 399 -8.50 39.37 -69.14
CA ARG A 399 -9.32 39.43 -67.90
C ARG A 399 -8.76 40.45 -66.90
N PRO A 400 -9.59 41.22 -66.15
CA PRO A 400 -9.09 42.08 -65.07
C PRO A 400 -8.43 41.22 -63.98
N TYR A 401 -7.27 41.65 -63.50
CA TYR A 401 -6.49 40.96 -62.47
C TYR A 401 -7.27 40.90 -61.15
N ARG A 402 -8.11 39.87 -60.97
CA ARG A 402 -8.77 39.61 -59.69
C ARG A 402 -7.76 38.87 -58.80
N LYS A 403 -7.22 39.58 -57.82
CA LYS A 403 -6.28 39.09 -56.80
C LYS A 403 -6.98 38.04 -55.92
N ARG A 404 -7.21 36.83 -56.45
CA ARG A 404 -7.79 35.71 -55.69
C ARG A 404 -6.68 35.06 -54.86
N THR A 405 -6.62 35.47 -53.60
CA THR A 405 -5.73 35.07 -52.49
C THR A 405 -5.91 33.61 -52.05
N ILE A 406 -6.22 32.68 -52.95
CA ILE A 406 -6.67 31.33 -52.56
C ILE A 406 -5.50 30.36 -52.32
N ILE A 407 -4.35 30.55 -52.98
CA ILE A 407 -3.22 29.59 -52.92
C ILE A 407 -2.16 30.00 -51.90
N PHE A 408 -1.94 31.29 -51.68
CA PHE A 408 -1.04 31.75 -50.62
C PHE A 408 -1.56 31.38 -49.23
N ASP A 409 -2.85 31.13 -49.09
CA ASP A 409 -3.48 30.96 -47.79
C ASP A 409 -3.19 29.60 -47.14
N SER A 410 -2.88 28.54 -47.91
CA SER A 410 -2.50 27.23 -47.35
C SER A 410 -1.06 27.22 -46.84
N SER A 411 -0.11 27.71 -47.65
CA SER A 411 1.31 27.84 -47.24
C SER A 411 1.47 28.85 -46.11
N ARG A 412 0.72 29.96 -46.16
CA ARG A 412 0.71 30.96 -45.09
C ARG A 412 0.01 30.46 -43.84
N ARG A 413 -1.06 29.65 -43.93
CA ARG A 413 -1.68 29.00 -42.75
C ARG A 413 -0.72 28.06 -42.03
N LEU A 414 0.06 27.23 -42.73
CA LEU A 414 1.06 26.36 -42.11
C LEU A 414 2.17 27.16 -41.40
N LEU A 415 2.61 28.27 -41.99
CA LEU A 415 3.60 29.18 -41.38
C LEU A 415 3.03 29.98 -40.20
N ILE A 416 1.74 30.39 -40.24
CA ILE A 416 1.09 31.16 -39.18
C ILE A 416 0.66 30.27 -38.00
N GLN A 417 0.37 28.99 -38.21
CA GLN A 417 -0.05 28.09 -37.13
C GLN A 417 1.06 27.80 -36.08
N ASN A 418 2.32 28.08 -36.37
CA ASN A 418 3.44 27.90 -35.43
C ASN A 418 4.52 29.01 -35.57
N PRO A 419 4.23 30.25 -35.16
CA PRO A 419 5.14 31.38 -35.31
C PRO A 419 6.38 31.29 -34.40
N ASN A 420 6.30 30.56 -33.29
CA ASN A 420 7.33 30.54 -32.23
C ASN A 420 8.54 29.62 -32.50
N ARG A 421 8.67 28.99 -33.67
CA ARG A 421 9.78 28.04 -33.94
C ARG A 421 10.86 28.51 -34.89
N PHE A 422 10.62 29.56 -35.68
CA PHE A 422 11.64 30.15 -36.54
C PHE A 422 12.47 31.22 -35.84
N ALA A 423 12.08 31.66 -34.63
CA ALA A 423 12.79 32.68 -33.87
C ALA A 423 13.96 32.15 -33.02
N THR A 424 14.10 30.83 -32.81
CA THR A 424 15.16 30.24 -31.96
C THR A 424 16.33 29.62 -32.73
N LYS A 425 16.42 29.88 -34.04
CA LYS A 425 17.59 29.54 -34.85
C LYS A 425 17.94 30.73 -35.73
N PHE A 426 18.43 31.81 -35.12
CA PHE A 426 19.44 32.70 -35.70
C PHE A 426 20.16 33.41 -34.57
#